data_AF-A0A533WN48-F1
#
_entry.id   AF-A0A533WN48-F1
#
_cell.length_a   1.000
_cell.length_b   1.000
_cell.length_c   1.000
_cell.angle_alpha   90.00
_cell.angle_beta   90.00
_cell.angle_gamma   90.00
#
_symmetry.space_group_name_H-M   'P 1'
#
loop_
_entity.id
_entity.type
_entity.pdbx_description
1 polymer ?
#
loop_
_entity_poly.entity_id
_entity_poly.type
_entity_poly.pdbx_seq_one_letter_code
_entity_poly.pdbx_strand_id
1 'polypeptide(L)'
;MQKLALIKLGGSVVTFKDKPLAANAGAIDGISRVLAQLNLPAIIVHGGGSFGHYWSMKYDMHTKPAKYDVHGVSVVHESMIALNQIIV
;
A
#
# COMPACT_ATOMS: atom_id res chain seq x y z
N MET A 1 -24.74 -4.94 18.33
CA MET A 1 -24.00 -4.65 17.07
C MET A 1 -22.68 -5.41 17.11
N GLN A 2 -22.31 -6.10 16.03
CA GLN A 2 -21.00 -6.76 15.93
C GLN A 2 -19.91 -5.70 15.74
N LYS A 3 -18.81 -5.79 16.50
CA LYS A 3 -17.68 -4.84 16.37
C LYS A 3 -16.91 -5.13 15.07
N LEU A 4 -16.49 -4.08 14.36
CA LEU A 4 -15.69 -4.14 13.14
C LEU A 4 -14.37 -3.37 13.36
N ALA A 5 -13.25 -3.96 12.98
CA ALA A 5 -11.96 -3.28 12.96
C ALA A 5 -11.71 -2.65 11.58
N LEU A 6 -11.23 -1.40 11.56
CA LEU A 6 -10.65 -0.79 10.38
C LEU A 6 -9.16 -0.55 10.67
N ILE A 7 -8.28 -1.23 9.93
CA ILE A 7 -6.84 -1.23 10.20
C ILE A 7 -6.11 -0.73 8.96
N LYS A 8 -5.30 0.32 9.12
CA LYS A 8 -4.46 0.86 8.04
C LYS A 8 -2.99 0.49 8.26
N LEU A 9 -2.43 -0.31 7.37
CA LEU A 9 -1.01 -0.59 7.29
C LEU A 9 -0.28 0.57 6.61
N GLY A 10 0.57 1.27 7.36
CA GLY A 10 1.35 2.37 6.80
C GLY A 10 2.30 1.90 5.70
N GLY A 11 2.41 2.64 4.60
CA GLY A 11 3.33 2.30 3.51
C GLY A 11 4.80 2.21 3.96
N SER A 12 5.19 2.95 5.00
CA SER A 12 6.53 2.87 5.62
C SER A 12 6.78 1.58 6.40
N VAL A 13 5.72 0.87 6.80
CA VAL A 13 5.84 -0.39 7.52
C VAL A 13 5.95 -1.55 6.53
N VAL A 14 5.10 -1.54 5.50
CA VAL A 14 5.01 -2.63 4.50
C VAL A 14 5.99 -2.48 3.33
N THR A 15 6.74 -1.38 3.26
CA THR A 15 7.78 -1.15 2.23
C THR A 15 8.99 -0.42 2.79
N PHE A 16 10.10 -0.44 2.06
CA PHE A 16 11.28 0.39 2.32
C PHE A 16 11.23 1.64 1.45
N LYS A 17 11.08 2.83 2.06
CA LYS A 17 10.90 4.10 1.34
C LYS A 17 12.10 4.53 0.50
N ASP A 18 13.31 4.16 0.93
CA ASP A 18 14.59 4.43 0.30
C ASP A 18 14.89 3.52 -0.90
N LYS A 19 14.11 2.46 -1.08
CA LYS A 19 14.28 1.47 -2.16
C LYS A 19 13.00 1.38 -3.00
N PRO A 20 13.02 1.83 -4.26
CA PRO A 20 11.88 1.71 -5.15
C PRO A 20 11.35 0.28 -5.22
N LEU A 21 10.02 0.12 -5.16
CA LEU A 21 9.34 -1.17 -5.34
C LEU A 21 9.80 -2.29 -4.38
N ALA A 22 10.26 -1.91 -3.18
CA ALA A 22 10.79 -2.86 -2.20
C ALA A 22 9.77 -3.09 -1.06
N ALA A 23 9.07 -4.23 -1.12
CA ALA A 23 8.19 -4.66 -0.04
C ALA A 23 8.99 -5.15 1.19
N ASN A 24 8.46 -4.90 2.39
CA ASN A 24 9.00 -5.39 3.64
C ASN A 24 8.31 -6.70 4.04
N ALA A 25 8.68 -7.79 3.35
CA ALA A 25 8.06 -9.10 3.54
C ALA A 25 8.05 -9.56 5.01
N GLY A 26 9.14 -9.33 5.75
CA GLY A 26 9.21 -9.69 7.18
C GLY A 26 8.18 -8.95 8.05
N ALA A 27 7.97 -7.65 7.80
CA ALA A 27 6.94 -6.90 8.50
C ALA A 27 5.52 -7.33 8.08
N ILE A 28 5.29 -7.57 6.79
CA ILE A 28 4.01 -8.04 6.26
C ILE A 28 3.65 -9.39 6.90
N ASP A 29 4.58 -10.33 6.95
CA ASP A 29 4.42 -11.64 7.59
C ASP A 29 4.18 -11.56 9.10
N GLY A 30 4.84 -10.64 9.78
CA GLY A 30 4.61 -10.42 11.21
C GLY A 30 3.20 -9.89 11.49
N ILE A 31 2.78 -8.91 10.69
CA ILE A 31 1.44 -8.30 10.78
C ILE A 31 0.37 -9.33 10.44
N SER A 32 0.52 -10.12 9.38
CA SER A 32 -0.47 -11.11 8.96
C SER A 32 -0.73 -12.15 10.06
N ARG A 33 0.31 -12.59 10.76
CA ARG A 33 0.18 -13.49 11.93
C ARG A 33 -0.60 -12.87 13.08
N VAL A 34 -0.43 -11.58 13.34
CA VAL A 34 -1.20 -10.86 14.37
C VAL A 34 -2.65 -10.67 13.93
N LEU A 35 -2.88 -10.28 12.67
CA LEU A 35 -4.22 -10.10 12.12
C LEU A 35 -5.02 -11.40 12.08
N ALA A 36 -4.36 -12.54 11.85
CA ALA A 36 -4.98 -13.87 11.88
C ALA A 36 -5.55 -14.25 13.27
N GLN A 37 -5.10 -13.59 14.34
CA GLN A 37 -5.58 -13.80 15.71
C GLN A 37 -6.78 -12.91 16.07
N LEU A 38 -7.25 -12.05 15.15
CA LEU A 38 -8.40 -11.18 15.41
C LEU A 38 -9.70 -11.97 15.45
N ASN A 39 -10.40 -11.89 16.58
CA ASN A 39 -11.71 -12.50 16.79
C ASN A 39 -12.88 -11.59 16.38
N LEU A 40 -12.65 -10.68 15.44
CA LEU A 40 -13.68 -9.80 14.89
C LEU A 40 -13.45 -9.54 13.40
N PRO A 41 -14.50 -9.25 12.63
CA PRO A 41 -14.36 -8.80 11.24
C PRO A 41 -13.42 -7.60 11.14
N ALA A 42 -12.61 -7.57 10.09
CA ALA A 42 -11.65 -6.50 9.85
C ALA A 42 -11.66 -6.05 8.37
N ILE A 43 -11.56 -4.74 8.16
CA ILE A 43 -11.23 -4.12 6.88
C ILE A 43 -9.77 -3.68 6.96
N ILE A 44 -8.96 -4.15 6.02
CA ILE A 44 -7.54 -3.80 5.93
C ILE A 44 -7.36 -2.79 4.79
N VAL A 45 -6.64 -1.70 5.09
CA VAL A 45 -6.19 -0.71 4.12
C VAL A 45 -4.66 -0.70 4.17
N HIS A 46 -3.98 -0.52 3.05
CA HIS A 46 -2.53 -0.28 3.05
C HIS A 46 -2.17 1.02 2.34
N GLY A 47 -1.06 1.63 2.74
CA GLY A 47 -0.45 2.73 1.99
C GLY A 47 0.36 2.23 0.79
N GLY A 48 0.74 3.14 -0.11
CA GLY A 48 1.51 2.80 -1.31
C GLY A 48 3.01 2.65 -1.10
N GLY A 49 3.58 3.24 -0.04
CA GLY A 49 5.00 3.10 0.25
C GLY A 49 5.89 3.45 -0.94
N SER A 50 6.97 2.70 -1.15
CA SER A 50 7.86 2.86 -2.31
C SER A 50 7.26 2.41 -3.65
N PHE A 51 6.07 1.81 -3.67
CA PHE A 51 5.34 1.47 -4.90
C PHE A 51 4.54 2.67 -5.40
N GLY A 52 3.81 3.35 -4.52
CA GLY A 52 3.06 4.55 -4.87
C GLY A 52 3.94 5.79 -5.01
N HIS A 53 4.82 6.04 -4.02
CA HIS A 53 5.60 7.28 -3.95
C HIS A 53 6.63 7.41 -5.08
N TYR A 54 7.28 6.30 -5.46
CA TYR A 54 8.29 6.30 -6.51
C TYR A 54 7.70 6.73 -7.86
N TRP A 55 6.64 6.06 -8.31
CA TRP A 55 6.01 6.37 -9.59
C TRP A 55 5.26 7.69 -9.57
N SER A 56 4.59 8.04 -8.47
CA SER A 56 3.89 9.33 -8.39
C SER A 56 4.85 10.52 -8.43
N MET A 57 6.07 10.41 -7.90
CA MET A 57 7.09 11.44 -8.12
C MET A 57 7.59 11.45 -9.56
N LYS A 58 7.82 10.28 -10.17
CA LYS A 58 8.33 10.18 -11.55
C LYS A 58 7.37 10.75 -12.60
N TYR A 59 6.06 10.71 -12.34
CA TYR A 59 5.02 11.30 -13.19
C TYR A 59 4.44 12.63 -12.65
N ASP A 60 5.05 13.23 -11.63
CA ASP A 60 4.61 14.49 -10.99
C ASP A 60 3.15 14.48 -10.46
N MET A 61 2.68 13.32 -9.99
CA MET A 61 1.33 13.06 -9.48
C MET A 61 1.20 13.08 -7.95
N HIS A 62 2.17 13.67 -7.25
CA HIS A 62 2.32 13.51 -5.79
C HIS A 62 1.87 14.75 -4.98
N THR A 63 1.44 15.84 -5.63
CA THR A 63 1.19 17.12 -4.96
C THR A 63 -0.27 17.56 -4.96
N LYS A 64 -0.97 17.47 -6.09
CA LYS A 64 -2.35 17.96 -6.22
C LYS A 64 -3.16 17.16 -7.25
N PRO A 65 -4.49 17.15 -7.18
CA PRO A 65 -5.31 16.62 -8.25
C PRO A 65 -5.14 17.45 -9.53
N ALA A 66 -4.92 16.77 -10.67
CA ALA A 66 -4.83 17.38 -11.99
C ALA A 66 -5.22 16.35 -13.07
N LYS A 67 -5.35 16.82 -14.32
CA LYS A 67 -5.46 15.93 -15.49
C LYS A 67 -4.06 15.48 -15.88
N TYR A 68 -3.63 14.38 -15.28
CA TYR A 68 -2.33 13.78 -15.56
C TYR A 68 -2.34 12.93 -16.83
N ASP A 69 -1.15 12.63 -17.34
CA ASP A 69 -0.97 11.66 -18.43
C ASP A 69 -1.59 10.31 -18.04
N VAL A 70 -2.48 9.81 -18.90
CA VAL A 70 -3.21 8.55 -18.69
C VAL A 70 -2.26 7.37 -18.56
N HIS A 71 -1.13 7.37 -19.28
CA HIS A 71 -0.14 6.31 -19.16
C HIS A 71 0.50 6.33 -17.77
N GLY A 72 0.91 7.51 -17.29
CA GLY A 72 1.42 7.65 -15.92
C GLY A 72 0.42 7.22 -14.84
N VAL A 73 -0.87 7.55 -15.00
CA VAL A 73 -1.92 7.09 -14.08
C VAL A 73 -1.99 5.56 -14.05
N SER A 74 -1.97 4.92 -15.22
CA SER A 74 -1.96 3.46 -15.33
C SER A 74 -0.73 2.84 -14.66
N VAL A 75 0.46 3.42 -14.83
CA VAL A 75 1.70 2.90 -14.21
C VAL A 75 1.66 3.01 -12.69
N VAL A 76 1.22 4.15 -12.15
CA VAL A 76 1.06 4.33 -10.70
C VAL A 76 0.05 3.33 -10.14
N HIS A 77 -1.10 3.17 -10.82
CA HIS A 77 -2.14 2.24 -10.41
C HIS A 77 -1.66 0.79 -10.43
N GLU A 78 -1.00 0.37 -11.50
CA GLU A 78 -0.45 -0.99 -11.63
C GLU A 78 0.59 -1.27 -10.54
N SER A 79 1.44 -0.29 -10.22
CA SER A 79 2.38 -0.46 -9.11
C SER A 79 1.68 -0.61 -7.76
N MET A 80 0.52 0.04 -7.56
CA MET A 80 -0.28 -0.15 -6.35
C MET A 80 -0.95 -1.53 -6.31
N ILE A 81 -1.40 -2.05 -7.46
CA ILE A 81 -1.89 -3.42 -7.59
C ILE A 81 -0.80 -4.43 -7.24
N ALA A 82 0.43 -4.23 -7.74
CA ALA A 82 1.55 -5.11 -7.44
C ALA A 82 1.85 -5.18 -5.93
N LEU A 83 1.80 -4.05 -5.21
CA LEU A 83 1.91 -4.05 -3.75
C LEU A 83 0.72 -4.77 -3.10
N ASN A 84 -0.50 -4.56 -3.60
CA ASN A 84 -1.69 -5.22 -3.06
C ASN A 84 -1.59 -6.75 -3.18
N GLN A 85 -1.12 -7.28 -4.32
CA GLN A 85 -0.91 -8.73 -4.54
C GLN A 85 0.12 -9.36 -3.61
N ILE A 86 0.99 -8.56 -2.98
CA ILE A 86 1.94 -9.04 -1.97
C ILE A 86 1.29 -9.08 -0.58
N ILE A 87 0.32 -8.19 -0.32
CA ILE A 87 -0.30 -8.00 1.01
C ILE A 87 -1.58 -8.82 1.17
N VAL A 88 -2.38 -8.96 0.11
CA VAL A 88 -3.73 -9.56 0.07
C VAL A 88 -3.73 -10.77 -0.85
#